data_AF-A0A2V8M991-F1
#
_entry.id   AF-A0A2V8M991-F1
#
_cell.length_a   1.000
_cell.length_b   1.000
_cell.length_c   1.000
_cell.angle_alpha   90.00
_cell.angle_beta   90.00
_cell.angle_gamma   90.00
#
_symmetry.space_group_name_H-M   'P 1'
#
loop_
_entity.id
_entity.type
_entity.pdbx_description
1 polymer ?
#
loop_
_entity_poly.entity_id
_entity_poly.type
_entity_poly.pdbx_seq_one_letter_code
_entity_poly.pdbx_strand_id
1 'polypeptide(L)'
;MEDEENVLKRLGLQYEIVDSGCCGMAGAFGFEKEHYDVSMKAGERVLLPRVRKADAGTLIITDGFSCREQISQGAGRQARHLAEIVDLAFRVGVRDHRVAPTRPPRAA
;
A
#
# COMPACT_ATOMS: atom_id res chain seq x y z
N MET A 1 4.89 4.69 11.83
CA MET A 1 4.86 3.29 11.37
C MET A 1 4.47 2.31 12.47
N GLU A 2 4.85 2.51 13.75
CA GLU A 2 4.47 1.57 14.84
C GLU A 2 2.95 1.27 14.91
N ASP A 3 2.10 2.30 14.76
CA ASP A 3 0.64 2.13 14.77
C ASP A 3 0.12 1.29 13.59
N GLU A 4 0.65 1.54 12.39
CA GLU A 4 0.28 0.77 11.18
C GLU A 4 0.69 -0.70 11.33
N GLU A 5 1.90 -0.96 11.84
CA GLU A 5 2.37 -2.30 12.13
C GLU A 5 1.48 -3.00 13.17
N ASN A 6 1.06 -2.29 14.22
CA ASN A 6 0.15 -2.83 15.22
C ASN A 6 -1.20 -3.20 14.61
N VAL A 7 -1.71 -2.41 13.66
CA VAL A 7 -2.92 -2.73 12.89
C VAL A 7 -2.69 -4.01 12.07
N LEU A 8 -1.61 -4.08 11.28
CA LEU A 8 -1.30 -5.25 10.44
C LEU A 8 -1.14 -6.53 11.27
N LYS A 9 -0.49 -6.45 12.43
CA LYS A 9 -0.37 -7.54 13.40
C LYS A 9 -1.73 -8.01 13.91
N ARG A 10 -2.63 -7.08 14.27
CA ARG A 10 -3.99 -7.42 14.73
C ARG A 10 -4.85 -8.04 13.63
N LEU A 11 -4.59 -7.69 12.37
CA LEU A 11 -5.22 -8.34 11.22
C LEU A 11 -4.66 -9.74 10.93
N GLY A 12 -3.60 -10.17 11.64
CA GLY A 12 -2.97 -11.48 11.46
C GLY A 12 -2.19 -11.61 10.15
N LEU A 13 -1.80 -10.49 9.54
CA LEU A 13 -1.05 -10.50 8.28
C LEU A 13 0.42 -10.86 8.50
N GLN A 14 0.95 -11.69 7.61
CA GLN A 14 2.40 -11.82 7.42
C GLN A 14 2.83 -10.71 6.47
N TYR A 15 3.74 -9.84 6.91
CA TYR A 15 4.15 -8.66 6.14
C TYR A 15 5.66 -8.44 6.22
N GLU A 16 6.17 -7.73 5.22
CA GLU A 16 7.53 -7.20 5.18
C GLU A 16 7.42 -5.68 4.99
N ILE A 17 8.17 -4.90 5.76
CA ILE A 17 8.32 -3.48 5.52
C ILE A 17 9.46 -3.28 4.53
N VAL A 18 9.14 -2.67 3.39
CA VAL A 18 10.13 -2.35 2.36
C VAL A 18 10.73 -0.98 2.67
N ASP A 19 12.02 -0.95 3.00
CA ASP A 19 12.77 0.30 3.14
C ASP A 19 13.10 0.88 1.75
N SER A 20 12.08 1.46 1.10
CA SER A 20 12.20 1.97 -0.26
C SER A 20 12.77 3.38 -0.37
N GLY A 21 12.80 4.13 0.74
CA GLY A 21 12.89 5.59 0.67
C GLY A 21 11.74 6.20 -0.15
N CYS A 22 12.02 7.30 -0.87
CA CYS A 22 11.05 7.97 -1.73
C CYS A 22 10.68 7.11 -2.96
N CYS A 23 9.39 7.07 -3.30
CA CYS A 23 8.91 6.37 -4.50
C CYS A 23 9.33 7.01 -5.83
N GLY A 24 9.71 8.28 -5.82
CA GLY A 24 10.08 9.06 -7.00
C GLY A 24 9.02 10.03 -7.50
N MET A 25 7.74 9.81 -7.16
CA MET A 25 6.64 10.59 -7.74
C MET A 25 6.40 11.96 -7.07
N ALA A 26 6.45 12.03 -5.73
CA ALA A 26 6.29 13.24 -4.90
C ALA A 26 5.32 14.31 -5.47
N GLY A 27 4.03 13.97 -5.60
CA GLY A 27 3.02 14.88 -6.17
C GLY A 27 3.11 14.92 -7.69
N ALA A 28 3.19 16.13 -8.27
CA ALA A 28 3.32 16.32 -9.71
C ALA A 28 4.75 16.08 -10.24
N PHE A 29 5.75 16.01 -9.37
CA PHE A 29 7.16 15.92 -9.74
C PHE A 29 7.43 14.78 -10.74
N GLY A 30 6.91 13.57 -10.49
CA GLY A 30 7.13 12.44 -11.39
C GLY A 30 6.35 12.49 -12.71
N PHE A 31 5.41 13.43 -12.88
CA PHE A 31 4.71 13.68 -14.13
C PHE A 31 5.38 14.74 -15.01
N GLU A 32 6.21 15.60 -14.42
CA GLU A 32 6.93 16.64 -15.15
C GLU A 32 7.98 16.00 -16.05
N LYS A 33 7.99 16.39 -17.33
CA LYS A 33 8.85 15.78 -18.35
C LYS A 33 10.34 15.87 -17.97
N GLU A 34 10.72 16.97 -17.34
CA GLU A 34 12.07 17.28 -16.86
C GLU A 34 12.50 16.36 -15.71
N HIS A 35 11.54 15.83 -14.95
CA HIS A 35 11.77 15.08 -13.72
C HIS A 35 11.41 13.60 -13.85
N TYR A 36 10.73 13.20 -14.93
CA TYR A 36 10.29 11.82 -15.17
C TYR A 36 11.42 10.79 -15.01
N ASP A 37 12.57 11.04 -15.64
CA ASP A 37 13.72 10.12 -15.56
C ASP A 37 14.26 9.99 -14.13
N VAL A 38 14.24 11.07 -13.35
CA VAL A 38 14.68 11.07 -11.95
C VAL A 38 13.67 10.32 -11.08
N SER A 39 12.38 10.56 -11.30
CA SER A 39 11.28 9.84 -10.64
C SER A 39 11.38 8.34 -10.88
N MET A 40 11.52 7.91 -12.14
CA MET A 40 11.66 6.51 -12.50
C MET A 40 12.91 5.89 -11.88
N LYS A 41 14.07 6.57 -11.96
CA LYS A 41 15.30 6.09 -11.32
C LYS A 41 15.14 5.93 -9.81
N ALA A 42 14.43 6.83 -9.13
CA ALA A 42 14.16 6.70 -7.71
C ALA A 42 13.29 5.47 -7.40
N GLY A 43 12.20 5.26 -8.15
CA GLY A 43 11.34 4.08 -8.01
C GLY A 43 12.07 2.76 -8.29
N GLU A 44 12.99 2.75 -9.25
CA GLU A 44 13.78 1.55 -9.63
C GLU A 44 14.87 1.18 -8.61
N ARG A 45 15.16 2.01 -7.60
CA ARG A 45 16.16 1.67 -6.58
C ARG A 45 15.74 0.45 -5.76
N VAL A 46 14.52 0.46 -5.26
CA VAL A 46 14.01 -0.56 -4.34
C VAL A 46 12.54 -0.87 -4.62
N LEU A 47 11.68 0.15 -4.67
CA LEU A 47 10.22 -0.02 -4.69
C LEU A 47 9.74 -0.88 -5.85
N LEU A 48 10.01 -0.48 -7.09
CA LEU A 48 9.50 -1.15 -8.28
C LEU A 48 10.06 -2.59 -8.42
N PRO A 49 11.36 -2.86 -8.22
CA PRO A 49 11.87 -4.22 -8.22
C PRO A 49 11.24 -5.13 -7.16
N ARG A 50 10.99 -4.63 -5.95
CA ARG A 50 10.36 -5.43 -4.88
C ARG A 50 8.91 -5.76 -5.22
N VAL A 51 8.15 -4.80 -5.75
CA VAL A 51 6.76 -5.02 -6.17
C VAL A 51 6.67 -5.99 -7.35
N ARG A 52 7.56 -5.89 -8.34
CA ARG A 52 7.57 -6.82 -9.50
C ARG A 52 7.94 -8.25 -9.10
N LYS A 53 8.78 -8.41 -8.07
CA LYS A 53 9.18 -9.73 -7.54
C LYS A 53 8.13 -10.37 -6.62
N ALA A 54 7.20 -9.57 -6.07
CA ALA A 54 6.17 -10.08 -5.19
C ALA A 54 5.15 -10.92 -5.98
N ASP A 55 4.70 -12.03 -5.40
CA ASP A 55 3.71 -12.90 -6.01
C ASP A 55 2.44 -12.14 -6.40
N ALA A 56 1.71 -12.66 -7.38
CA ALA A 56 0.48 -12.03 -7.88
C ALA A 56 -0.57 -11.84 -6.78
N GLY A 57 -0.63 -12.76 -5.81
CA GLY A 57 -1.54 -12.68 -4.65
C GLY A 57 -1.05 -11.80 -3.50
N THR A 58 0.20 -11.31 -3.54
CA THR A 58 0.73 -10.44 -2.47
C THR A 58 0.03 -9.09 -2.49
N LEU A 59 -0.51 -8.68 -1.33
CA LEU A 59 -1.06 -7.35 -1.12
C LEU A 59 0.08 -6.33 -1.05
N ILE A 60 -0.03 -5.26 -1.84
CA ILE A 60 0.89 -4.12 -1.78
C ILE A 60 0.16 -2.99 -1.05
N ILE A 61 0.72 -2.53 0.08
CA ILE A 61 0.07 -1.55 0.96
C ILE A 61 0.91 -0.27 0.96
N THR A 62 0.28 0.86 0.65
CA THR A 62 0.87 2.20 0.83
C THR A 62 -0.21 3.27 0.89
N ASP A 63 -0.07 4.18 1.86
CA ASP A 63 -1.06 5.22 2.13
C ASP A 63 -0.89 6.45 1.25
N GLY A 64 0.32 6.66 0.71
CA GLY A 64 0.63 7.77 -0.19
C GLY A 64 0.03 7.59 -1.58
N PHE A 65 -0.79 8.55 -2.03
CA PHE A 65 -1.32 8.60 -3.39
C PHE A 65 -0.18 8.53 -4.44
N SER A 66 0.87 9.33 -4.26
CA SER A 66 2.05 9.35 -5.14
C SER A 66 2.73 7.99 -5.24
N CYS A 67 2.83 7.25 -4.13
CA CYS A 67 3.40 5.90 -4.12
C CYS A 67 2.52 4.90 -4.87
N ARG A 68 1.20 4.95 -4.65
CA ARG A 68 0.24 4.10 -5.39
C ARG A 68 0.32 4.35 -6.89
N GLU A 69 0.41 5.62 -7.28
CA GLU A 69 0.51 6.01 -8.69
C GLU A 69 1.81 5.53 -9.33
N GLN A 70 2.95 5.71 -8.65
CA GLN A 70 4.24 5.18 -9.10
C GLN A 70 4.20 3.65 -9.29
N ILE A 71 3.59 2.93 -8.35
CA ILE A 71 3.48 1.47 -8.42
C ILE A 71 2.56 1.04 -9.57
N SER A 72 1.46 1.76 -9.77
CA SER A 72 0.53 1.54 -10.87
C SER A 72 1.22 1.72 -12.22
N GLN A 73 1.87 2.87 -12.44
CA GLN A 73 2.52 3.20 -13.71
C GLN A 73 3.81 2.38 -13.94
N GLY A 74 4.63 2.21 -12.90
CA GLY A 74 5.95 1.61 -13.01
C GLY A 74 5.96 0.08 -12.93
N ALA A 75 5.01 -0.54 -12.21
CA ALA A 75 4.98 -1.99 -12.02
C ALA A 75 3.68 -2.66 -12.49
N GLY A 76 2.67 -1.89 -12.91
CA GLY A 76 1.37 -2.44 -13.32
C GLY A 76 0.62 -3.14 -12.17
N ARG A 77 0.99 -2.87 -10.93
CA ARG A 77 0.37 -3.45 -9.73
C ARG A 77 -0.51 -2.42 -9.04
N GLN A 78 -1.56 -2.90 -8.41
CA GLN A 78 -2.49 -2.06 -7.67
C GLN A 78 -2.15 -2.11 -6.19
N ALA A 79 -1.55 -1.03 -5.69
CA ALA A 79 -1.34 -0.84 -4.26
C ALA A 79 -2.60 -0.27 -3.60
N ARG A 80 -2.84 -0.62 -2.34
CA ARG A 80 -4.02 -0.26 -1.55
C ARG A 80 -3.63 0.58 -0.34
N HIS A 81 -4.52 1.47 0.07
CA HIS A 81 -4.40 2.17 1.34
C HIS A 81 -4.69 1.21 2.50
N LEU A 82 -4.05 1.38 3.66
CA LEU A 82 -4.23 0.51 4.83
C LEU A 82 -5.70 0.39 5.24
N ALA A 83 -6.43 1.50 5.24
CA ALA A 83 -7.88 1.52 5.49
C ALA A 83 -8.69 0.58 4.57
N GLU A 84 -8.32 0.42 3.30
CA GLU A 84 -8.98 -0.53 2.40
C GLU A 84 -8.69 -1.98 2.80
N ILE A 85 -7.48 -2.26 3.30
CA ILE A 85 -7.10 -3.58 3.82
C ILE A 85 -7.87 -3.90 5.10
N VAL A 86 -8.03 -2.91 5.98
CA VAL A 86 -8.84 -3.05 7.20
C VAL A 86 -10.32 -3.32 6.85
N ASP A 87 -10.90 -2.58 5.90
CA ASP A 87 -12.27 -2.83 5.44
C ASP A 87 -12.40 -4.21 4.78
N LEU A 88 -11.42 -4.61 3.96
CA LEU A 88 -11.38 -5.95 3.38
C LEU A 88 -11.35 -7.02 4.47
N ALA A 89 -10.52 -6.87 5.50
CA ALA A 89 -10.43 -7.79 6.63
C ALA A 89 -11.77 -7.94 7.36
N PHE A 90 -12.48 -6.83 7.61
CA PHE A 90 -13.81 -6.88 8.21
C PHE A 90 -14.85 -7.56 7.31
N ARG A 91 -14.76 -7.38 5.99
CA ARG A 91 -15.67 -8.03 5.03
C ARG A 91 -15.44 -9.54 4.93
N VAL A 92 -14.20 -10.00 5.00
CA VAL A 92 -13.85 -11.44 4.96
C VAL A 92 -13.95 -12.12 6.33
N GLY A 93 -14.34 -11.39 7.37
CA GLY A 93 -14.66 -11.96 8.69
C GLY A 93 -13.45 -12.12 9.61
N VAL A 94 -12.35 -11.39 9.40
CA VAL A 94 -11.30 -11.25 10.41
C VAL A 94 -11.90 -10.51 11.59
N ARG A 95 -12.21 -11.24 12.66
CA ARG A 95 -12.71 -10.69 13.92
C ARG A 95 -11.53 -10.55 14.87
N ASP A 96 -11.12 -9.32 15.17
CA ASP A 96 -10.39 -9.07 16.43
C ASP A 96 -11.32 -9.50 17.57
N HIS A 97 -10.88 -10.48 18.36
CA HIS A 97 -11.70 -11.10 19.41
C HIS A 97 -11.88 -10.15 20.60
N ARG A 98 -11.18 -9.01 20.60
CA ARG A 98 -11.16 -8.01 21.68
C ARG A 98 -11.90 -6.72 21.32
N VAL A 99 -12.34 -6.54 20.08
CA VAL A 99 -13.05 -5.33 19.63
C VAL A 99 -14.45 -5.72 19.15
N ALA A 100 -15.47 -5.27 19.89
CA ALA A 100 -16.86 -5.50 19.50
C ALA A 100 -17.14 -4.86 18.13
N PRO A 101 -17.87 -5.53 17.21
CA PRO A 101 -18.21 -4.96 15.92
C PRO A 101 -19.16 -3.78 16.12
N THR A 102 -18.71 -2.57 15.79
CA THR A 102 -19.52 -1.34 15.88
C THR A 102 -20.09 -0.90 14.54
N ARG A 103 -20.04 -1.74 13.49
CA ARG A 103 -20.51 -1.31 12.16
C ARG A 103 -22.02 -1.02 12.21
N PRO A 104 -22.47 0.23 11.96
CA PRO A 104 -23.89 0.49 11.83
C PRO A 104 -24.44 -0.27 10.61
N PRO A 105 -25.72 -0.70 10.66
CA PRO A 105 -26.34 -1.34 9.51
C PRO A 105 -26.23 -0.41 8.29
N ARG A 106 -25.90 -0.97 7.13
CA ARG A 106 -25.99 -0.23 5.88
C ARG A 106 -27.46 0.16 5.71
N ALA A 107 -27.73 1.46 5.58
CA ALA A 107 -29.06 1.94 5.21
C ALA A 107 -29.46 1.30 3.88
N ALA A 108 -30.66 0.74 3.84
CA ALA A 108 -31.28 0.14 2.67
C ALA A 108 -31.74 1.20 1.66
#